data_AF-A0A958Z2E1-F1
#
_entry.id   AF-A0A958Z2E1-F1
#
_cell.length_a   1.000
_cell.length_b   1.000
_cell.length_c   1.000
_cell.angle_alpha   90.00
_cell.angle_beta   90.00
_cell.angle_gamma   90.00
#
_symmetry.space_group_name_H-M   'P 1'
#
loop_
_entity.id
_entity.type
_entity.pdbx_description
1 polymer ?
#
loop_
_entity_poly.entity_id
_entity_poly.type
_entity_poly.pdbx_seq_one_letter_code
_entity_poly.pdbx_strand_id
1 'polypeptide(L)'
;VLVNNGNIIQFLSYEGSFTAVDGIANGLTSTDIGVSEGSGTPIGESLQLSGTGTYYPDFTWNAPTTATPGTINAGQTYIAPTTSSIDVYLDANG
;
A
#
# COMPACT_ATOMS: atom_id res chain seq x y z
N VAL A 1 -0.11 2.43 11.55
CA VAL A 1 0.17 0.98 11.71
C VAL A 1 -1.07 0.20 11.27
N LEU A 2 -0.91 -0.79 10.39
CA LEU A 2 -1.93 -1.76 9.99
C LEU A 2 -1.62 -3.11 10.64
N VAL A 3 -2.64 -3.74 11.22
CA VAL A 3 -2.52 -5.00 11.96
C VAL A 3 -3.58 -5.98 11.47
N ASN A 4 -3.21 -7.25 11.36
CA ASN A 4 -4.14 -8.35 11.16
C ASN A 4 -3.87 -9.47 12.18
N ASN A 5 -4.85 -9.81 13.01
CA ASN A 5 -4.74 -10.84 14.05
C ASN A 5 -3.48 -10.72 14.94
N GLY A 6 -3.12 -9.50 15.34
CA GLY A 6 -1.94 -9.25 16.18
C GLY A 6 -0.61 -9.21 15.41
N ASN A 7 -0.61 -9.53 14.12
CA ASN A 7 0.56 -9.37 13.25
C ASN A 7 0.53 -8.00 12.60
N ILE A 8 1.65 -7.28 12.68
CA ILE A 8 1.80 -6.01 11.97
C ILE A 8 2.00 -6.31 10.49
N ILE A 9 1.11 -5.75 9.66
CA ILE A 9 1.18 -5.86 8.20
C ILE A 9 1.92 -4.67 7.62
N GLN A 10 1.69 -3.46 8.17
CA GLN A 10 2.38 -2.25 7.73
C GLN A 10 2.62 -1.29 8.88
N PHE A 11 3.79 -0.67 8.90
CA PHE A 11 4.06 0.50 9.72
C PHE A 11 4.74 1.54 8.84
N LEU A 12 3.96 2.44 8.28
CA LEU A 12 4.44 3.43 7.31
C LEU A 12 4.59 4.79 7.98
N SER A 13 5.55 5.57 7.48
CA SER A 13 5.74 6.98 7.79
C SER A 13 6.04 7.75 6.51
N TYR A 14 5.76 9.05 6.51
CA TYR A 14 6.20 10.00 5.50
C TYR A 14 7.09 11.03 6.21
N GLU A 15 7.98 11.69 5.47
CA GLU A 15 8.98 12.62 6.03
C GLU A 15 10.04 11.96 6.92
N GLY A 16 10.41 10.73 6.59
CA GLY A 16 11.42 9.95 7.30
C GLY A 16 10.80 8.88 8.18
N SER A 17 11.61 8.25 9.02
CA SER A 17 11.22 7.13 9.88
C SER A 17 11.28 7.49 11.36
N PHE A 18 10.48 6.78 12.16
CA PHE A 18 10.50 6.90 13.61
C PHE A 18 10.24 5.55 14.28
N THR A 19 10.72 5.39 15.50
CA THR A 19 10.47 4.20 16.31
C THR A 19 9.26 4.43 17.20
N ALA A 20 8.31 3.49 17.17
CA ALA A 20 7.16 3.54 18.07
C ALA A 20 7.59 3.24 19.51
N VAL A 21 7.09 4.01 20.46
CA VAL A 21 7.42 3.91 21.90
C VAL A 21 6.35 3.20 22.72
N ASP A 22 5.21 2.87 22.10
CA ASP A 22 4.09 2.20 22.75
C ASP A 22 3.20 1.46 21.72
N GLY A 23 2.25 0.69 22.21
CA GLY A 23 1.26 -0.04 21.44
C GLY A 23 1.84 -1.29 20.77
N ILE A 24 1.07 -1.85 19.84
CA ILE A 24 1.43 -3.11 19.17
C ILE A 24 2.74 -3.02 18.37
N ALA A 25 3.11 -1.82 17.92
CA ALA A 25 4.34 -1.57 17.18
C ALA A 25 5.51 -1.15 18.08
N ASN A 26 5.39 -1.21 19.42
CA ASN A 26 6.44 -0.78 20.34
C ASN A 26 7.79 -1.41 20.00
N GLY A 27 8.82 -0.57 19.89
CA GLY A 27 10.18 -0.96 19.53
C GLY A 27 10.42 -1.19 18.03
N LEU A 28 9.39 -1.11 17.18
CA LEU A 28 9.55 -1.18 15.73
C LEU A 28 9.79 0.20 15.14
N THR A 29 10.59 0.25 14.08
CA THR A 29 10.81 1.45 13.27
C THR A 29 9.89 1.43 12.06
N SER A 30 9.25 2.57 11.76
CA SER A 30 8.42 2.74 10.59
C SER A 30 9.22 2.66 9.29
N THR A 31 8.56 2.19 8.23
CA THR A 31 9.05 2.25 6.85
C THR A 31 8.67 3.59 6.25
N ASP A 32 9.67 4.41 5.94
CA ASP A 32 9.47 5.65 5.19
C ASP A 32 9.01 5.33 3.76
N ILE A 33 7.92 5.99 3.33
CA ILE A 33 7.38 5.84 1.98
C ILE A 33 8.11 6.71 0.94
N GLY A 34 9.08 7.52 1.37
CA GLY A 34 9.98 8.27 0.48
C GLY A 34 9.37 9.53 -0.13
N VAL A 35 8.20 9.96 0.36
CA VAL A 35 7.51 11.18 -0.06
C VAL A 35 7.12 12.01 1.17
N SER A 36 6.81 13.29 0.96
CA SER A 36 6.53 14.26 2.02
C SER A 36 5.31 15.11 1.70
N GLU A 37 4.66 15.63 2.74
CA GLU A 37 3.49 16.50 2.63
C GLU A 37 3.67 17.73 3.54
N GLY A 38 4.56 18.62 3.11
CA GLY A 38 4.95 19.79 3.90
C GLY A 38 3.97 20.96 3.81
N SER A 39 4.34 22.08 4.45
CA SER A 39 3.53 23.31 4.51
C SER A 39 3.29 24.00 3.16
N GLY A 40 4.01 23.60 2.11
CA GLY A 40 3.84 24.11 0.75
C GLY A 40 2.84 23.32 -0.09
N THR A 41 2.32 22.19 0.41
CA THR A 41 1.34 21.38 -0.31
C THR A 41 0.05 22.20 -0.52
N PRO A 42 -0.41 22.39 -1.77
CA PRO A 42 -1.66 23.08 -2.05
C PRO A 42 -2.86 22.43 -1.37
N ILE A 43 -3.83 23.25 -0.96
CA ILE A 43 -5.12 22.74 -0.50
C ILE A 43 -5.78 21.96 -1.63
N GLY A 44 -6.21 20.73 -1.32
CA GLY A 44 -6.83 19.82 -2.27
C GLY A 44 -5.85 18.85 -2.93
N GLU A 45 -4.56 18.90 -2.57
CA GLU A 45 -3.59 17.85 -2.89
C GLU A 45 -3.33 16.94 -1.68
N SER A 46 -2.87 15.72 -1.95
CA SER A 46 -2.50 14.74 -0.92
C SER A 46 -1.53 13.71 -1.50
N LEU A 47 -0.78 13.00 -0.65
CA LEU A 47 -0.02 11.82 -1.06
C LEU A 47 -0.95 10.73 -1.62
N GLN A 48 -0.56 10.10 -2.73
CA GLN A 48 -1.40 9.13 -3.44
C GLN A 48 -0.58 7.90 -3.85
N LEU A 49 -1.15 6.71 -3.68
CA LEU A 49 -0.68 5.50 -4.34
C LEU A 49 -1.10 5.52 -5.81
N SER A 50 -0.19 5.15 -6.71
CA SER A 50 -0.46 4.88 -8.13
C SER A 50 0.17 3.56 -8.55
N GLY A 51 -0.15 3.09 -9.75
CA GLY A 51 0.32 1.80 -10.26
C GLY A 51 -0.83 0.83 -10.52
N THR A 52 -0.48 -0.33 -11.07
CA THR A 52 -1.45 -1.34 -11.49
C THR A 52 -1.09 -2.66 -10.82
N GLY A 53 -2.01 -3.20 -10.03
CA GLY A 53 -1.75 -4.46 -9.35
C GLY A 53 -2.85 -4.96 -8.43
N THR A 54 -2.50 -5.93 -7.61
CA THR A 54 -3.41 -6.62 -6.69
C THR A 54 -3.08 -6.32 -5.24
N TYR A 55 -1.79 -6.23 -4.91
CA TYR A 55 -1.29 -6.12 -3.54
C TYR A 55 -0.56 -4.80 -3.34
N TYR A 56 -0.41 -4.40 -2.08
CA TYR A 56 0.25 -3.15 -1.71
C TYR A 56 1.62 -2.92 -2.40
N PRO A 57 2.53 -3.92 -2.51
CA PRO A 57 3.82 -3.72 -3.16
C PRO A 57 3.76 -3.42 -4.66
N ASP A 58 2.61 -3.62 -5.30
CA ASP A 58 2.40 -3.30 -6.71
C ASP A 58 2.15 -1.80 -6.94
N PHE A 59 1.98 -1.04 -5.86
CA PHE A 59 1.71 0.39 -5.90
C PHE A 59 2.87 1.19 -5.33
N THR A 60 3.04 2.40 -5.85
CA THR A 60 4.09 3.33 -5.44
C THR A 60 3.45 4.59 -4.87
N TRP A 61 3.99 5.09 -3.76
CA TRP A 61 3.63 6.39 -3.21
C TRP A 61 4.20 7.51 -4.08
N ASN A 62 3.38 8.51 -4.36
CA ASN A 62 3.77 9.68 -5.14
C ASN A 62 3.70 10.93 -4.27
N ALA A 63 4.44 11.96 -4.68
CA ALA A 63 4.32 13.31 -4.13
C ALA A 63 2.86 13.80 -4.20
N PRO A 64 2.50 14.84 -3.43
CA PRO A 64 1.13 15.34 -3.42
C PRO A 64 0.62 15.67 -4.82
N THR A 65 -0.61 15.23 -5.11
CA THR A 65 -1.36 15.53 -6.33
C THR A 65 -2.84 15.69 -5.97
N THR A 66 -3.67 16.16 -6.91
CA THR A 66 -5.12 16.36 -6.70
C THR A 66 -5.77 15.18 -6.00
N ALA A 67 -6.30 15.43 -4.81
CA ALA A 67 -6.97 14.42 -4.00
C ALA A 67 -8.21 13.88 -4.72
N THR A 68 -8.47 12.60 -4.53
CA THR A 68 -9.55 11.84 -5.21
C THR A 68 -10.55 11.27 -4.19
N PRO A 69 -11.12 12.08 -3.27
CA PRO A 69 -11.94 11.58 -2.17
C PRO A 69 -13.17 10.82 -2.69
N GLY A 70 -13.34 9.58 -2.20
CA GLY A 70 -14.46 8.72 -2.60
C GLY A 70 -14.28 7.99 -3.93
N THR A 71 -13.15 8.15 -4.61
CA THR A 71 -12.80 7.44 -5.85
C THR A 71 -11.41 6.79 -5.75
N ILE A 72 -11.03 6.00 -6.76
CA ILE A 72 -9.67 5.45 -6.87
C ILE A 72 -8.68 6.59 -7.19
N ASN A 73 -7.47 6.53 -6.62
CA ASN A 73 -6.41 7.49 -6.89
C ASN A 73 -6.10 7.59 -8.39
N ALA A 74 -5.74 8.79 -8.84
CA ALA A 74 -5.34 9.01 -10.23
C ALA A 74 -4.15 8.09 -10.59
N GLY A 75 -4.29 7.32 -11.68
CA GLY A 75 -3.26 6.39 -12.13
C GLY A 75 -3.14 5.11 -11.30
N GLN A 76 -4.08 4.83 -10.38
CA GLN A 76 -4.17 3.56 -9.69
C GLN A 76 -5.19 2.64 -10.38
N THR A 77 -4.79 1.39 -10.63
CA THR A 77 -5.66 0.36 -11.22
C THR A 77 -5.55 -0.93 -10.42
N TYR A 78 -6.68 -1.49 -10.02
CA TYR A 78 -6.72 -2.80 -9.36
C TYR A 78 -6.96 -3.89 -10.38
N ILE A 79 -6.18 -4.97 -10.29
CA ILE A 79 -6.38 -6.21 -11.05
C ILE A 79 -6.76 -7.31 -10.07
N ALA A 80 -7.63 -8.22 -10.49
CA ALA A 80 -7.97 -9.39 -9.69
C ALA A 80 -6.75 -10.33 -9.57
N PRO A 81 -6.53 -10.96 -8.40
CA PRO A 81 -5.49 -11.98 -8.27
C PRO A 81 -5.71 -13.08 -9.31
N THR A 82 -4.65 -13.47 -10.02
CA THR A 82 -4.72 -14.64 -10.89
C THR A 82 -4.73 -15.89 -10.01
N THR A 83 -5.86 -16.55 -9.89
CA THR A 83 -5.88 -17.94 -9.42
C THR A 83 -5.24 -18.78 -10.53
N SER A 84 -4.02 -19.29 -10.31
CA SER A 84 -3.49 -20.35 -11.17
C SER A 84 -4.50 -21.48 -11.21
N SER A 85 -5.16 -21.65 -12.36
CA SER A 85 -6.08 -22.75 -12.56
C SER A 85 -5.26 -24.04 -12.61
N ILE A 86 -5.74 -25.03 -11.87
CA ILE A 86 -5.17 -26.35 -11.70
C ILE A 86 -4.91 -26.98 -13.07
N ASP A 87 -3.70 -27.49 -13.29
CA ASP A 87 -3.46 -28.46 -14.37
C ASP A 87 -4.37 -29.66 -14.13
N VAL A 88 -5.52 -29.71 -14.80
CA VAL A 88 -6.30 -30.94 -14.91
C VAL A 88 -5.52 -31.82 -15.88
N TYR A 89 -4.57 -32.60 -15.34
CA TYR A 89 -4.02 -33.72 -16.08
C TYR A 89 -5.15 -34.73 -16.26
N LEU A 90 -5.80 -34.71 -17.43
CA LEU A 90 -6.67 -35.78 -17.86
C LEU A 90 -5.78 -36.94 -18.30
N ASP A 91 -5.28 -37.76 -17.37
CA ASP A 91 -4.89 -39.14 -17.69
C ASP A 91 -5.93 -40.11 -17.16
N ALA A 92 -7.15 -39.99 -17.70
CA ALA A 92 -7.99 -41.16 -17.80
C ALA A 92 -7.36 -42.11 -18.83
N ASN A 93 -6.39 -42.92 -18.39
CA ASN A 93 -6.18 -44.23 -18.96
C ASN A 93 -7.49 -45.02 -18.80
N GLY A 94 -8.27 -45.06 -19.86
CA GLY A 94 -9.20 -46.15 -20.16
C GLY A 94 -8.54 -47.07 -21.16
#